data_AF-A0A2K9ATW9-F1
#
_entry.id   AF-A0A2K9ATW9-F1
#
_cell.length_a   1.000
_cell.length_b   1.000
_cell.length_c   1.000
_cell.angle_alpha   90.00
_cell.angle_beta   90.00
_cell.angle_gamma   90.00
#
_symmetry.space_group_name_H-M   'P 1'
#
loop_
_entity.id
_entity.type
_entity.pdbx_description
1 polymer ?
#
loop_
_entity_poly.entity_id
_entity_poly.type
_entity_poly.pdbx_seq_one_letter_code
_entity_poly.pdbx_strand_id
1 'polypeptide(L)'
;MEDGLFNQVLIMGASLLIAFGASYLITFLLIKISKKLVFALPVLFLIASIYFWTAGLLSTDWGALGYLIIAVVSVIVLLGSLGSSLLIYFKKIKDINKD
;
A
#
# COMPACT_ATOMS: atom_id res chain seq x y z
N MET A 1 19.31 -10.98 21.76
CA MET A 1 19.29 -10.66 20.31
C MET A 1 17.95 -11.02 19.67
N GLU A 2 17.17 -11.97 20.24
CA GLU A 2 15.80 -12.31 19.80
C GLU A 2 14.76 -11.20 20.03
N ASP A 3 14.84 -10.45 21.13
CA ASP A 3 13.80 -9.44 21.48
C ASP A 3 13.69 -8.30 20.45
N GLY A 4 14.81 -7.93 19.82
CA GLY A 4 14.85 -6.87 18.82
C GLY A 4 14.17 -7.27 17.51
N LEU A 5 14.35 -8.53 17.09
CA LEU A 5 13.81 -9.04 15.83
C LEU A 5 12.30 -9.24 15.94
N PHE A 6 11.81 -9.76 17.07
CA PHE A 6 10.38 -9.88 17.34
C PHE A 6 9.67 -8.53 17.37
N ASN A 7 10.25 -7.53 18.05
CA ASN A 7 9.69 -6.18 18.10
C ASN A 7 9.63 -5.53 16.70
N GLN A 8 10.65 -5.75 15.87
CA GLN A 8 10.70 -5.21 14.51
C GLN A 8 9.63 -5.84 13.60
N VAL A 9 9.45 -7.16 13.66
CA VAL A 9 8.37 -7.85 12.91
C VAL A 9 6.99 -7.37 13.38
N LEU A 10 6.81 -7.14 14.68
CA LEU A 10 5.56 -6.65 15.23
C LEU A 10 5.23 -5.23 14.73
N ILE A 11 6.21 -4.32 14.72
CA ILE A 11 6.05 -2.96 14.19
C ILE A 11 5.77 -2.97 12.69
N MET A 12 6.46 -3.81 11.92
CA MET A 12 6.21 -3.98 10.49
C MET A 12 4.81 -4.56 10.22
N GLY A 13 4.37 -5.54 11.01
CA GLY A 13 3.03 -6.11 10.92
C GLY A 13 1.93 -5.09 11.27
N ALA A 14 2.12 -4.33 12.34
CA ALA A 14 1.19 -3.30 12.78
C ALA A 14 1.05 -2.17 11.75
N SER A 15 2.16 -1.70 11.18
CA SER A 15 2.13 -0.68 10.13
C SER A 15 1.45 -1.19 8.85
N LEU A 16 1.64 -2.48 8.50
CA LEU A 16 0.90 -3.14 7.41
C LEU A 16 -0.60 -3.16 7.68
N LEU A 17 -1.03 -3.51 8.89
CA LEU A 17 -2.45 -3.54 9.27
C LEU A 17 -3.10 -2.15 9.23
N ILE A 18 -2.39 -1.12 9.71
CA ILE A 18 -2.85 0.27 9.66
C ILE A 18 -2.97 0.73 8.20
N ALA A 19 -1.95 0.47 7.39
CA ALA A 19 -1.96 0.82 5.97
C ALA A 19 -3.08 0.08 5.21
N PHE A 20 -3.32 -1.18 5.54
CA PHE A 20 -4.42 -1.97 5.00
C PHE A 20 -5.78 -1.39 5.38
N GLY A 21 -6.00 -1.07 6.66
CA GLY A 21 -7.24 -0.48 7.16
C GLY A 21 -7.55 0.89 6.53
N ALA A 22 -6.54 1.77 6.48
CA ALA A 22 -6.65 3.07 5.83
C ALA A 22 -6.95 2.92 4.32
N SER A 23 -6.21 2.04 3.64
CA SER A 23 -6.43 1.76 2.22
C SER A 23 -7.82 1.19 1.97
N TYR A 24 -8.34 0.33 2.86
CA TYR A 24 -9.68 -0.23 2.74
C TYR A 24 -10.77 0.83 2.92
N LEU A 25 -10.64 1.73 3.90
CA LEU A 25 -11.56 2.85 4.05
C LEU A 25 -11.59 3.75 2.81
N ILE A 26 -10.40 4.13 2.32
CA ILE A 26 -10.26 4.99 1.13
C ILE A 26 -10.83 4.27 -0.10
N THR A 27 -10.50 2.99 -0.29
CA THR A 27 -10.98 2.20 -1.43
C THR A 27 -12.49 1.98 -1.35
N PHE A 28 -13.05 1.75 -0.16
CA PHE A 28 -14.49 1.64 0.04
C PHE A 28 -15.23 2.94 -0.32
N LEU A 29 -14.69 4.10 0.10
CA LEU A 29 -15.19 5.42 -0.29
C LEU A 29 -15.10 5.65 -1.80
N LEU A 30 -13.97 5.30 -2.43
CA LEU A 30 -13.77 5.41 -3.88
C LEU A 30 -14.72 4.52 -4.68
N ILE A 31 -15.00 3.31 -4.20
CA ILE A 31 -15.90 2.36 -4.86
C ILE A 31 -17.35 2.83 -4.84
N LYS A 32 -17.75 3.58 -3.80
CA LYS A 32 -19.06 4.22 -3.76
C LYS A 32 -19.25 5.23 -4.90
N ILE A 33 -18.16 5.82 -5.38
CA ILE A 33 -18.15 6.77 -6.49
C ILE A 33 -18.06 6.04 -7.84
N SER A 34 -17.15 5.05 -8.00
CA SER A 34 -17.08 4.27 -9.24
C SER A 34 -16.37 2.92 -9.09
N LYS A 35 -16.96 1.88 -9.71
CA LYS A 35 -16.47 0.49 -9.68
C LYS A 35 -15.11 0.29 -10.36
N LYS A 36 -14.70 1.21 -11.26
CA LYS A 36 -13.41 1.11 -11.98
C LYS A 36 -12.21 1.59 -11.13
N LEU A 37 -12.44 2.27 -10.00
CA LEU A 37 -11.36 2.79 -9.16
C LEU A 37 -10.81 1.81 -8.12
N VAL A 38 -11.29 0.56 -8.10
CA VAL A 38 -10.84 -0.48 -7.15
C VAL A 38 -9.31 -0.62 -7.17
N PHE A 39 -8.68 -0.54 -8.34
CA PHE A 39 -7.22 -0.63 -8.51
C PHE A 39 -6.51 0.71 -8.70
N ALA A 40 -7.24 1.84 -8.70
CA ALA A 40 -6.63 3.15 -8.92
C ALA A 40 -5.64 3.52 -7.81
N LEU A 41 -6.00 3.22 -6.56
CA LEU A 41 -5.18 3.53 -5.39
C LEU A 41 -3.88 2.70 -5.36
N PRO A 42 -3.89 1.36 -5.59
CA PRO A 42 -2.68 0.58 -5.80
C PRO A 42 -1.78 1.09 -6.92
N VAL A 43 -2.34 1.42 -8.08
CA VAL A 43 -1.57 1.91 -9.24
C VAL A 43 -0.90 3.25 -8.91
N LEU A 44 -1.60 4.15 -8.23
CA LEU A 44 -1.03 5.43 -7.81
C LEU A 44 0.15 5.25 -6.84
N PHE A 45 0.02 4.34 -5.87
CA PHE A 45 1.13 4.02 -4.97
C PHE A 45 2.30 3.33 -5.68
N LEU A 46 2.03 2.55 -6.74
CA LEU A 46 3.07 1.93 -7.56
C LEU A 46 3.90 2.98 -8.28
N ILE A 47 3.23 3.96 -8.90
CA ILE A 47 3.89 5.07 -9.59
C ILE A 47 4.71 5.91 -8.59
N ALA A 48 4.12 6.24 -7.43
CA ALA A 48 4.83 6.97 -6.38
C ALA A 48 6.06 6.21 -5.89
N SER A 49 5.96 4.89 -5.72
CA SER A 49 7.08 4.06 -5.29
C SER A 49 8.23 4.09 -6.28
N ILE A 50 7.95 3.90 -7.57
CA ILE A 50 8.97 3.97 -8.63
C ILE A 50 9.62 5.36 -8.64
N TYR A 51 8.82 6.42 -8.52
CA TYR A 51 9.33 7.79 -8.49
C TYR A 51 10.29 8.02 -7.31
N PHE A 52 9.92 7.62 -6.09
CA PHE A 52 10.78 7.83 -4.93
C PHE A 52 12.02 6.92 -4.90
N TRP A 53 11.92 5.70 -5.42
CA TRP A 53 13.08 4.82 -5.61
C TRP A 53 14.08 5.42 -6.59
N THR A 54 13.61 5.86 -7.75
CA THR A 54 14.47 6.47 -8.79
C THR A 54 15.07 7.79 -8.30
N ALA A 55 14.28 8.66 -7.66
CA ALA A 55 14.78 9.90 -7.07
C ALA A 55 15.81 9.66 -5.95
N GLY A 56 15.60 8.63 -5.11
CA GLY A 56 16.54 8.27 -4.06
C GLY A 56 17.87 7.74 -4.58
N LEU A 57 17.85 6.91 -5.63
CA LEU A 57 19.05 6.35 -6.25
C LEU A 57 19.85 7.38 -7.08
N LEU A 58 19.17 8.38 -7.64
CA LEU A 58 19.80 9.44 -8.43
C LEU A 58 20.27 10.64 -7.59
N SER A 59 19.79 10.75 -6.35
CA SER A 59 20.14 11.85 -5.45
C SER A 59 21.55 11.68 -4.90
N THR A 60 22.38 12.71 -5.08
CA THR A 60 23.76 12.76 -4.54
C THR A 60 23.84 13.44 -3.17
N ASP A 61 22.75 14.03 -2.71
CA ASP A 61 22.65 14.74 -1.44
C ASP A 61 21.99 13.91 -0.35
N TRP A 62 22.06 14.37 0.90
CA TRP A 62 21.42 13.74 2.07
C TRP A 62 19.90 13.53 1.94
N GLY A 63 19.25 14.25 1.00
CA GLY A 63 17.85 14.00 0.62
C GLY A 63 17.60 12.60 0.05
N ALA A 64 18.64 11.92 -0.45
CA ALA A 64 18.57 10.54 -0.94
C ALA A 64 17.98 9.57 0.10
N LEU A 65 18.40 9.73 1.36
CA LEU A 65 17.93 8.89 2.46
C LEU A 65 16.43 9.08 2.70
N GLY A 66 15.96 10.33 2.66
CA GLY A 66 14.53 10.66 2.81
C GLY A 66 13.69 10.06 1.69
N TYR A 67 14.13 10.17 0.44
CA TYR A 67 13.46 9.56 -0.70
C TYR A 67 13.40 8.03 -0.58
N LEU A 68 14.50 7.38 -0.17
CA LEU A 68 14.53 5.93 0.01
C LEU A 68 13.62 5.45 1.15
N ILE A 69 13.54 6.18 2.27
CA ILE A 69 12.61 5.86 3.36
C ILE A 69 11.16 5.95 2.86
N ILE A 70 10.80 7.03 2.17
CA ILE A 70 9.47 7.20 1.59
C ILE A 70 9.21 6.10 0.54
N ALA A 71 10.23 5.72 -0.23
CA ALA A 71 10.14 4.64 -1.20
C ALA A 71 9.79 3.31 -0.53
N VAL A 72 10.41 2.95 0.59
CA VAL A 72 10.05 1.74 1.37
C VAL A 72 8.63 1.84 1.94
N VAL A 73 8.27 2.98 2.53
CA VAL A 73 6.91 3.21 3.08
C VAL A 73 5.86 3.08 1.98
N SER A 74 6.12 3.61 0.78
CA SER A 74 5.20 3.52 -0.35
C SER A 74 4.97 2.07 -0.81
N VAL A 75 5.98 1.18 -0.72
CA VAL A 75 5.82 -0.25 -1.00
C VAL A 75 4.92 -0.92 0.04
N ILE A 76 5.08 -0.59 1.32
CA ILE A 76 4.23 -1.12 2.41
C ILE A 76 2.77 -0.72 2.18
N VAL A 77 2.53 0.55 1.85
CA VAL A 77 1.19 1.07 1.57
C VAL A 77 0.62 0.47 0.28
N LEU A 78 1.44 0.25 -0.74
CA LEU A 78 1.05 -0.44 -1.96
C LEU A 78 0.56 -1.86 -1.67
N LEU A 79 1.28 -2.64 -0.87
CA LEU A 79 0.87 -4.00 -0.47
C LEU A 79 -0.45 -3.97 0.31
N GLY A 80 -0.62 -3.03 1.24
CA GLY A 80 -1.88 -2.84 1.97
C GLY A 80 -3.05 -2.49 1.04
N SER A 81 -2.82 -1.60 0.07
CA SER A 81 -3.85 -1.21 -0.89
C SER A 81 -4.19 -2.33 -1.89
N LEU A 82 -3.20 -3.11 -2.34
CA LEU A 82 -3.41 -4.27 -3.21
C LEU A 82 -4.23 -5.33 -2.50
N GLY A 83 -3.88 -5.64 -1.25
CA GLY A 83 -4.64 -6.58 -0.42
C GLY A 83 -6.09 -6.15 -0.27
N SER A 84 -6.33 -4.88 0.04
CA SER A 84 -7.68 -4.32 0.17
C SER A 84 -8.46 -4.39 -1.15
N SER A 85 -7.82 -3.96 -2.25
CA SER A 85 -8.38 -3.93 -3.59
C SER A 85 -8.80 -5.32 -4.06
N LEU A 86 -7.91 -6.32 -3.89
CA LEU A 86 -8.18 -7.72 -4.20
C LEU A 86 -9.32 -8.29 -3.35
N LEU A 87 -9.34 -8.01 -2.05
CA LEU A 87 -10.41 -8.46 -1.16
C LEU A 87 -11.78 -7.94 -1.61
N ILE A 88 -11.86 -6.67 -1.98
CA ILE A 88 -13.11 -6.07 -2.45
C ILE A 88 -13.48 -6.60 -3.84
N TYR A 89 -12.50 -6.80 -4.72
CA TYR A 89 -12.71 -7.38 -6.05
C TYR A 89 -13.29 -8.80 -5.96
N PHE A 90 -12.69 -9.68 -5.15
CA PHE A 90 -13.19 -11.03 -4.94
C PHE A 90 -14.56 -11.05 -4.25
N LYS A 91 -14.79 -10.17 -3.27
CA LYS A 91 -16.10 -10.04 -2.61
C LYS A 91 -17.19 -9.63 -3.62
N LYS A 92 -16.89 -8.74 -4.57
CA LYS A 92 -17.83 -8.33 -5.61
C LYS A 92 -18.07 -9.38 -6.69
N ILE A 93 -17.04 -10.11 -7.14
CA ILE A 93 -17.23 -11.22 -8.09
C ILE A 93 -18.15 -12.29 -7.50
N LYS A 94 -17.98 -12.58 -6.20
CA LYS A 94 -18.83 -13.54 -5.49
C LYS A 94 -20.30 -13.09 -5.41
N ASP A 95 -20.57 -11.79 -5.37
CA ASP A 95 -21.93 -11.24 -5.42
C ASP A 95 -22.56 -11.43 -6.81
N ILE A 96 -21.80 -11.19 -7.89
CA ILE A 96 -22.30 -11.31 -9.28
C ILE A 96 -22.62 -12.76 -9.66
N ASN A 97 -21.87 -13.73 -9.13
CA ASN A 97 -22.07 -15.17 -9.41
C ASN A 97 -23.18 -15.83 -8.55
N LYS A 98 -23.92 -15.04 -7.77
CA LYS A 98 -25.01 -15.51 -6.90
C LYS A 98 -26.41 -15.21 -7.46
N ASP A 99 -26.49 -14.49 -8.56
CA ASP A 99 -27.68 -14.25 -9.38
C ASP A 99 -27.72 -15.23 -10.56
#